data_AF-A0A7K2YLM7-F1
#
_entry.id   AF-A0A7K2YLM7-F1
#
_cell.length_a   1.000
_cell.length_b   1.000
_cell.length_c   1.000
_cell.angle_alpha   90.00
_cell.angle_beta   90.00
_cell.angle_gamma   90.00
#
_symmetry.space_group_name_H-M   'P 1'
#
loop_
_entity.id
_entity.type
_entity.pdbx_description
1 polymer ?
#
loop_
_entity_poly.entity_id
_entity_poly.type
_entity_poly.pdbx_seq_one_letter_code
_entity_poly.pdbx_strand_id
1 'polypeptide(L)'
;AIEHARDTLAGAYRAPDRVGRPRALPARLRAASRDLLVSAESWRYGLRLALCIGLAQVLVSAIDVPRSYWVPLTVTFVLKPDFGSVFSRAVLRALGTAAGLVVAGAVLEFVPRGGWEVPIVVVLAAGLPTVSRRGYGYQTAVITPLILILSDMLSHQGVHLLAPRLLDSLIGCGIVLVAGYALWPESWHTRVGARLAAAVDDTARYIECAFDEHTDQAARARTRRRIYRDLSAVRTEFQRALGEPPPAGARAAAWWPLLVAVERVIDTGTAAAVHTAHGAPPPSPEAAAHIATELRALATSMRTGKPVVPADPDAAEHTPDALTDVRREVRSTRSLMDGPGPNDPSPPR
;
A
#
# COMPACT_ATOMS: atom_id res chain seq x y z
N ALA A 1 -32.12 25.59 41.53
CA ALA A 1 -31.61 24.21 41.31
C ALA A 1 -32.16 23.58 40.03
N ILE A 2 -33.48 23.58 39.82
CA ILE A 2 -34.11 22.95 38.63
C ILE A 2 -33.83 23.73 37.33
N GLU A 3 -33.69 25.06 37.41
CA GLU A 3 -33.43 25.91 36.24
C GLU A 3 -31.98 25.80 35.74
N HIS A 4 -31.02 25.66 36.66
CA HIS A 4 -29.61 25.42 36.33
C HIS A 4 -29.40 24.03 35.70
N ALA A 5 -30.15 23.03 36.17
CA ALA A 5 -30.17 21.69 35.56
C ALA A 5 -30.75 21.71 34.13
N ARG A 6 -31.73 22.59 33.88
CA ARG A 6 -32.36 22.77 32.56
C ARG A 6 -31.42 23.45 31.56
N ASP A 7 -30.62 24.42 32.00
CA ASP A 7 -29.61 25.07 31.16
C ASP A 7 -28.39 24.18 30.89
N THR A 8 -27.96 23.36 31.86
CA THR A 8 -26.91 22.35 31.61
C THR A 8 -27.36 21.24 30.67
N LEU A 9 -28.65 20.86 30.68
CA LEU A 9 -29.21 19.89 29.73
C LEU A 9 -29.50 20.50 28.36
N ALA A 10 -29.80 21.81 28.29
CA ALA A 10 -29.97 22.53 27.02
C ALA A 10 -28.64 22.83 26.30
N GLY A 11 -27.54 22.98 27.04
CA GLY A 11 -26.19 23.16 26.48
C GLY A 11 -25.56 21.86 25.95
N ALA A 12 -25.90 20.71 26.54
CA ALA A 12 -25.28 19.42 26.23
C ALA A 12 -25.83 18.72 24.95
N TYR A 13 -26.85 19.28 24.30
CA TYR A 13 -27.52 18.66 23.14
C TYR A 13 -27.41 19.44 21.82
N ARG A 14 -26.43 20.33 21.69
CA ARG A 14 -26.09 20.94 20.39
C ARG A 14 -24.89 20.25 19.74
N ALA A 15 -25.23 19.47 18.71
CA ALA A 15 -24.43 18.97 17.60
C ALA A 15 -24.01 17.48 17.69
N PRO A 16 -24.89 16.55 17.28
CA PRO A 16 -24.40 15.34 16.65
C PRO A 16 -23.50 15.73 15.46
N ASP A 17 -22.31 15.14 15.45
CA ASP A 17 -21.40 15.07 14.31
C ASP A 17 -22.22 14.89 13.02
N ARG A 18 -22.35 15.97 12.24
CA ARG A 18 -22.77 15.84 10.85
C ARG A 18 -21.66 15.05 10.16
N VAL A 19 -21.87 13.74 10.03
CA VAL A 19 -21.30 12.93 8.96
C VAL A 19 -21.37 13.80 7.71
N GLY A 20 -20.19 14.24 7.24
CA GLY A 20 -20.09 15.21 6.17
C GLY A 20 -20.99 14.80 5.04
N ARG A 21 -21.89 15.70 4.62
CA ARG A 21 -22.74 15.48 3.43
C ARG A 21 -21.87 14.86 2.34
N PRO A 22 -22.26 13.75 1.71
CA PRO A 22 -21.49 13.18 0.62
C PRO A 22 -21.23 14.32 -0.38
N ARG A 23 -19.95 14.62 -0.62
CA ARG A 23 -19.56 15.66 -1.58
C ARG A 23 -20.36 15.41 -2.86
N ALA A 24 -20.97 16.46 -3.41
CA ALA A 24 -21.73 16.38 -4.64
C ALA A 24 -20.91 15.62 -5.69
N LEU A 25 -21.54 14.68 -6.41
CA LEU A 25 -20.92 13.88 -7.48
C LEU A 25 -19.97 14.69 -8.38
N PRO A 26 -20.29 15.90 -8.86
CA PRO A 26 -19.36 16.69 -9.66
C PRO A 26 -18.09 17.12 -8.92
N ALA A 27 -18.15 17.38 -7.60
CA ALA A 27 -16.98 17.70 -6.80
C ALA A 27 -16.08 16.47 -6.56
N ARG A 28 -16.68 15.28 -6.43
CA ARG A 28 -15.93 14.01 -6.35
C ARG A 28 -15.27 13.67 -7.68
N LEU A 29 -15.97 13.88 -8.79
CA LEU A 29 -15.44 13.66 -10.14
C LEU A 29 -14.32 14.63 -10.48
N ARG A 30 -14.43 15.92 -10.11
CA ARG A 30 -13.34 16.89 -10.30
C ARG A 30 -12.14 16.63 -9.41
N ALA A 31 -12.35 16.22 -8.16
CA ALA A 31 -11.24 15.85 -7.28
C ALA A 31 -10.53 14.58 -7.82
N ALA A 32 -11.30 13.56 -8.20
CA ALA A 32 -10.75 12.34 -8.79
C ALA A 32 -10.05 12.60 -10.14
N SER A 33 -10.62 13.42 -11.02
CA SER A 33 -9.98 13.75 -12.31
C SER A 33 -8.71 14.56 -12.10
N ARG A 34 -8.66 15.45 -11.12
CA ARG A 34 -7.47 16.23 -10.79
C ARG A 34 -6.39 15.36 -10.15
N ASP A 35 -6.75 14.42 -9.28
CA ASP A 35 -5.80 13.45 -8.72
C ASP A 35 -5.27 12.49 -9.80
N LEU A 36 -6.11 12.10 -10.77
CA LEU A 36 -5.70 11.25 -11.89
C LEU A 36 -4.81 11.99 -12.90
N LEU A 37 -5.08 13.27 -13.18
CA LEU A 37 -4.36 14.05 -14.19
C LEU A 37 -3.11 14.77 -13.67
N VAL A 38 -3.03 15.04 -12.35
CA VAL A 38 -1.98 15.88 -11.76
C VAL A 38 -1.07 15.11 -10.81
N SER A 39 -1.47 13.92 -10.33
CA SER A 39 -0.58 13.12 -9.48
C SER A 39 0.54 12.49 -10.31
N ALA A 40 1.79 12.80 -9.93
CA ALA A 40 2.99 12.20 -10.52
C ALA A 40 2.99 10.66 -10.47
N GLU A 41 2.24 10.08 -9.53
CA GLU A 41 2.08 8.64 -9.39
C GLU A 41 1.17 8.03 -10.47
N SER A 42 0.06 8.70 -10.79
CA SER A 42 -0.85 8.31 -11.87
C SER A 42 -0.15 8.39 -13.23
N TRP A 43 0.64 9.44 -13.47
CA TRP A 43 1.42 9.59 -14.70
C TRP A 43 2.51 8.54 -14.87
N ARG A 44 3.25 8.23 -13.80
CA ARG A 44 4.25 7.16 -13.80
C ARG A 44 3.62 5.81 -14.12
N TYR A 45 2.47 5.52 -13.52
CA TYR A 45 1.72 4.30 -13.83
C TYR A 45 1.25 4.26 -15.29
N GLY A 46 0.65 5.35 -15.78
CA GLY A 46 0.18 5.45 -17.16
C GLY A 46 1.31 5.26 -18.17
N LEU A 47 2.45 5.90 -17.95
CA LEU A 47 3.63 5.76 -18.81
C LEU A 47 4.19 4.33 -18.77
N ARG A 48 4.28 3.73 -17.58
CA ARG A 48 4.71 2.34 -17.43
C ARG A 48 3.78 1.36 -18.14
N LEU A 49 2.47 1.55 -18.03
CA LEU A 49 1.48 0.74 -18.73
C LEU A 49 1.60 0.90 -20.24
N ALA A 50 1.69 2.14 -20.72
CA ALA A 50 1.87 2.44 -22.14
C ALA A 50 3.15 1.81 -22.69
N LEU A 51 4.27 1.88 -21.95
CA LEU A 51 5.53 1.26 -22.33
C LEU A 51 5.42 -0.26 -22.41
N CYS A 52 4.83 -0.91 -21.39
CA CYS A 52 4.66 -2.36 -21.39
C CYS A 52 3.75 -2.83 -22.53
N ILE A 53 2.66 -2.11 -22.80
CA ILE A 53 1.77 -2.40 -23.93
C ILE A 53 2.50 -2.18 -25.26
N GLY A 54 3.26 -1.09 -25.40
CA GLY A 54 4.06 -0.81 -26.60
C GLY A 54 5.09 -1.90 -26.88
N LEU A 55 5.83 -2.33 -25.86
CA LEU A 55 6.76 -3.47 -25.96
C LEU A 55 6.05 -4.77 -26.33
N ALA A 56 4.89 -5.05 -25.72
CA ALA A 56 4.09 -6.20 -26.09
C ALA A 56 3.66 -6.16 -27.56
N GLN A 57 3.20 -5.00 -28.05
CA GLN A 57 2.80 -4.83 -29.45
C GLN A 57 3.98 -5.00 -30.41
N VAL A 58 5.13 -4.39 -30.12
CA VAL A 58 6.33 -4.55 -30.95
C VAL A 58 6.77 -6.02 -31.00
N LEU A 59 6.82 -6.69 -29.86
CA LEU A 59 7.24 -8.10 -29.78
C LEU A 59 6.29 -9.03 -30.54
N VAL A 60 4.99 -8.81 -30.39
CA VAL A 60 3.94 -9.57 -31.08
C VAL A 60 3.85 -9.23 -32.58
N SER A 61 4.37 -8.08 -33.00
CA SER A 61 4.52 -7.78 -34.44
C SER A 61 5.77 -8.43 -35.05
N ALA A 62 6.78 -8.74 -34.21
CA ALA A 62 8.03 -9.37 -34.63
C ALA A 62 7.99 -10.90 -34.58
N ILE A 63 7.18 -11.47 -33.69
CA ILE A 63 6.94 -12.90 -33.57
C ILE A 63 5.53 -13.15 -34.09
N ASP A 64 5.37 -14.04 -35.06
CA ASP A 64 4.05 -14.38 -35.61
C ASP A 64 3.27 -15.23 -34.59
N VAL A 65 2.72 -14.56 -33.57
CA VAL A 65 2.02 -15.21 -32.46
C VAL A 65 0.55 -15.36 -32.85
N PRO A 66 0.02 -16.59 -32.91
CA PRO A 66 -1.40 -16.79 -33.17
C PRO A 66 -2.22 -16.14 -32.05
N ARG A 67 -3.00 -15.11 -32.41
CA ARG A 67 -3.83 -14.27 -31.51
C ARG A 67 -3.04 -13.28 -30.64
N SER A 68 -2.30 -12.42 -31.32
CA SER A 68 -1.58 -11.23 -30.84
C SER A 68 -2.21 -10.42 -29.69
N TYR A 69 -3.53 -10.35 -29.58
CA TYR A 69 -4.23 -9.57 -28.54
C TYR A 69 -4.11 -10.14 -27.12
N TRP A 70 -3.72 -11.41 -26.95
CA TRP A 70 -3.66 -12.05 -25.62
C TRP A 70 -2.50 -11.58 -24.74
N VAL A 71 -1.37 -11.24 -25.35
CA VAL A 71 -0.19 -10.71 -24.67
C VAL A 71 -0.48 -9.35 -24.00
N PRO A 72 -0.95 -8.29 -24.70
CA PRO A 72 -1.24 -6.99 -24.09
C PRO A 72 -2.38 -7.07 -23.05
N LEU A 73 -3.33 -7.98 -23.25
CA LEU A 73 -4.39 -8.23 -22.26
C LEU A 73 -3.82 -8.84 -20.97
N THR A 74 -2.85 -9.77 -21.08
CA THR A 74 -2.13 -10.30 -19.90
C THR A 74 -1.33 -9.21 -19.22
N VAL A 75 -0.61 -8.37 -19.98
CA VAL A 75 0.12 -7.21 -19.45
C VAL A 75 -0.82 -6.32 -18.63
N THR A 76 -1.99 -5.99 -19.16
CA THR A 76 -2.98 -5.14 -18.48
C THR A 76 -3.47 -5.75 -17.18
N PHE A 77 -3.77 -7.06 -17.17
CA PHE A 77 -4.23 -7.73 -15.95
C PHE A 77 -3.16 -7.87 -14.88
N VAL A 78 -1.90 -8.08 -15.27
CA VAL A 78 -0.79 -8.20 -14.31
C VAL A 78 -0.38 -6.83 -13.78
N LEU A 79 -0.50 -5.76 -14.57
CA LEU A 79 -0.13 -4.42 -14.12
C LEU A 79 -1.20 -3.74 -13.26
N LYS A 80 -2.45 -4.23 -13.27
CA LYS A 80 -3.58 -3.65 -12.51
C LYS A 80 -3.18 -3.37 -11.04
N PRO A 81 -3.37 -2.13 -10.53
CA PRO A 81 -2.81 -1.68 -9.25
C PRO A 81 -3.49 -2.28 -8.01
N ASP A 82 -4.67 -2.88 -8.17
CA ASP A 82 -5.54 -3.28 -7.05
C ASP A 82 -5.05 -4.52 -6.25
N PHE A 83 -4.02 -5.23 -6.71
CA PHE A 83 -3.73 -6.61 -6.27
C PHE A 83 -2.29 -6.86 -5.79
N GLY A 84 -1.72 -5.99 -4.96
CA GLY A 84 -0.45 -6.26 -4.26
C GLY A 84 0.83 -6.08 -5.10
N SER A 85 1.81 -6.98 -4.96
CA SER A 85 3.08 -6.97 -5.70
C SER A 85 2.89 -7.42 -7.16
N VAL A 86 3.51 -6.71 -8.11
CA VAL A 86 3.47 -7.03 -9.55
C VAL A 86 4.09 -8.41 -9.81
N PHE A 87 5.14 -8.76 -9.08
CA PHE A 87 5.81 -10.05 -9.19
C PHE A 87 4.90 -11.20 -8.73
N SER A 88 4.31 -11.09 -7.54
CA SER A 88 3.38 -12.09 -7.04
C SER A 88 2.22 -12.30 -8.01
N ARG A 89 1.74 -11.24 -8.67
CA ARG A 89 0.72 -11.36 -9.72
C ARG A 89 1.20 -12.06 -10.97
N ALA A 90 2.41 -11.77 -11.46
CA ALA A 90 2.97 -12.48 -12.60
C ALA A 90 3.08 -13.99 -12.31
N VAL A 91 3.53 -14.35 -11.11
CA VAL A 91 3.61 -15.76 -10.67
C VAL A 91 2.22 -16.38 -10.52
N LEU A 92 1.29 -15.73 -9.81
CA LEU A 92 -0.09 -16.20 -9.65
C LEU A 92 -0.83 -16.30 -10.99
N ARG A 93 -0.52 -15.41 -11.94
CA ARG A 93 -1.04 -15.46 -13.31
C ARG A 93 -0.51 -16.69 -14.01
N ALA A 94 0.80 -16.91 -14.01
CA ALA A 94 1.41 -18.06 -14.67
C ALA A 94 0.89 -19.38 -14.09
N LEU A 95 0.87 -19.53 -12.76
CA LEU A 95 0.36 -20.73 -12.09
C LEU A 95 -1.15 -20.92 -12.29
N GLY A 96 -1.92 -19.85 -12.17
CA GLY A 96 -3.37 -19.89 -12.40
C GLY A 96 -3.69 -20.23 -13.85
N THR A 97 -2.97 -19.65 -14.82
CA THR A 97 -3.10 -20.00 -16.23
C THR A 97 -2.75 -21.47 -16.44
N ALA A 98 -1.62 -21.97 -15.93
CA ALA A 98 -1.24 -23.38 -16.05
C ALA A 98 -2.32 -24.33 -15.49
N ALA A 99 -2.80 -24.08 -14.26
CA ALA A 99 -3.89 -24.86 -13.67
C ALA A 99 -5.18 -24.79 -14.52
N GLY A 100 -5.51 -23.60 -15.01
CA GLY A 100 -6.65 -23.38 -15.88
C GLY A 100 -6.53 -24.09 -17.24
N LEU A 101 -5.32 -24.18 -17.80
CA LEU A 101 -5.07 -24.96 -19.03
C LEU A 101 -5.26 -26.45 -18.80
N VAL A 102 -4.84 -26.99 -17.65
CA VAL A 102 -5.08 -28.41 -17.33
C VAL A 102 -6.58 -28.70 -17.30
N VAL A 103 -7.36 -27.84 -16.64
CA VAL A 103 -8.83 -27.96 -16.62
C VAL A 103 -9.41 -27.82 -18.02
N ALA A 104 -8.96 -26.83 -18.79
CA ALA A 104 -9.43 -26.61 -20.16
C ALA A 104 -9.13 -27.82 -21.06
N GLY A 105 -7.91 -28.35 -21.00
CA GLY A 105 -7.48 -29.51 -21.79
C GLY A 105 -8.30 -30.75 -21.44
N ALA A 106 -8.54 -31.00 -20.16
CA ALA A 106 -9.40 -32.10 -19.73
C ALA A 106 -10.83 -31.95 -20.27
N VAL A 107 -11.40 -30.75 -20.21
CA VAL A 107 -12.74 -30.50 -20.76
C VAL A 107 -12.76 -30.68 -22.27
N LEU A 108 -11.81 -30.08 -22.99
CA LEU A 108 -11.77 -30.11 -24.45
C LEU A 108 -11.49 -31.52 -25.03
N GLU A 109 -10.76 -32.36 -24.30
CA GLU A 109 -10.45 -33.74 -24.72
C GLU A 109 -11.58 -34.72 -24.38
N PHE A 110 -12.14 -34.64 -23.16
CA PHE A 110 -13.07 -35.65 -22.65
C PHE A 110 -14.54 -35.29 -22.81
N VAL A 111 -14.88 -34.03 -23.09
CA VAL A 111 -16.27 -33.60 -23.22
C VAL A 111 -16.67 -33.60 -24.70
N PRO A 112 -17.67 -34.40 -25.10
CA PRO A 112 -18.17 -34.41 -26.47
C PRO A 112 -18.75 -33.04 -26.86
N ARG A 113 -18.44 -32.62 -28.08
CA ARG A 113 -19.02 -31.41 -28.68
C ARG A 113 -20.53 -31.57 -28.84
N GLY A 114 -21.30 -30.52 -28.55
CA GLY A 114 -22.74 -30.48 -28.87
C GLY A 114 -23.72 -30.31 -27.70
N GLY A 115 -23.26 -29.95 -26.50
CA GLY A 115 -24.19 -29.48 -25.46
C GLY A 115 -23.64 -29.36 -24.05
N TRP A 116 -22.65 -30.19 -23.69
CA TRP A 116 -22.14 -30.24 -22.31
C TRP A 116 -21.11 -29.14 -21.97
N GLU A 117 -20.57 -28.47 -22.99
CA GLU A 117 -19.70 -27.30 -22.83
C GLU A 117 -20.45 -26.11 -22.19
N VAL A 118 -21.73 -25.92 -22.55
CA VAL A 118 -22.58 -24.83 -22.03
C VAL A 118 -22.79 -24.92 -20.51
N PRO A 119 -23.26 -26.04 -19.92
CA PRO A 119 -23.42 -26.15 -18.48
C PRO A 119 -22.08 -26.05 -17.73
N ILE A 120 -20.98 -26.56 -18.29
CA ILE A 120 -19.64 -26.38 -17.71
C ILE A 120 -19.28 -24.89 -17.64
N VAL A 121 -19.47 -24.16 -18.74
CA VAL A 121 -19.23 -22.71 -18.81
C VAL A 121 -20.10 -21.96 -17.80
N VAL A 122 -21.38 -22.32 -17.68
CA VAL A 122 -22.30 -21.71 -16.70
C VAL A 122 -21.82 -21.94 -15.27
N VAL A 123 -21.38 -23.16 -14.92
CA VAL A 123 -20.86 -23.46 -13.59
C VAL A 123 -19.58 -22.69 -13.30
N LEU A 124 -18.63 -22.64 -14.24
CA LEU A 124 -17.39 -21.87 -14.11
C LEU A 124 -17.68 -20.37 -13.94
N ALA A 125 -18.60 -19.83 -14.74
CA ALA A 125 -19.01 -18.43 -14.67
C ALA A 125 -19.73 -18.10 -13.35
N ALA A 126 -20.60 -18.98 -12.86
CA ALA A 126 -21.28 -18.83 -11.57
C ALA A 126 -20.29 -18.87 -10.38
N GLY A 127 -19.21 -19.64 -10.50
CA GLY A 127 -18.14 -19.69 -9.49
C GLY A 127 -17.26 -18.44 -9.46
N LEU A 128 -17.24 -17.64 -10.54
CA LEU A 128 -16.30 -16.52 -10.70
C LEU A 128 -16.36 -15.48 -9.57
N PRO A 129 -17.53 -14.99 -9.12
CA PRO A 129 -17.61 -13.98 -8.06
C PRO A 129 -17.03 -14.50 -6.74
N THR A 130 -17.32 -15.75 -6.40
CA THR A 130 -16.86 -16.39 -5.16
C THR A 130 -15.34 -16.58 -5.18
N VAL A 131 -14.80 -17.06 -6.31
CA VAL A 131 -13.38 -17.33 -6.46
C VAL A 131 -12.56 -16.03 -6.57
N SER A 132 -13.11 -15.00 -7.21
CA SER A 132 -12.46 -13.68 -7.31
C SER A 132 -12.21 -13.04 -5.94
N ARG A 133 -13.05 -13.33 -4.94
CA ARG A 133 -12.85 -12.86 -3.56
C ARG A 133 -11.74 -13.60 -2.82
N ARG A 134 -11.34 -14.79 -3.27
CA ARG A 134 -10.30 -15.62 -2.62
C ARG A 134 -8.88 -15.27 -3.06
N GLY A 135 -8.71 -14.74 -4.27
CA GLY A 135 -7.42 -14.26 -4.74
C GLY A 135 -7.26 -14.30 -6.25
N TYR A 136 -6.32 -13.49 -6.74
CA TYR A 136 -6.05 -13.28 -8.16
C TYR A 136 -5.64 -14.55 -8.92
N GLY A 137 -4.86 -15.44 -8.29
CA GLY A 137 -4.44 -16.71 -8.89
C GLY A 137 -5.63 -17.64 -9.14
N TYR A 138 -6.51 -17.80 -8.14
CA TYR A 138 -7.72 -18.60 -8.28
C TYR A 138 -8.68 -18.02 -9.33
N GLN A 139 -8.83 -16.69 -9.36
CA GLN A 139 -9.60 -16.02 -10.39
C GLN A 139 -9.06 -16.36 -11.79
N THR A 140 -7.74 -16.26 -11.97
CA THR A 140 -7.10 -16.61 -13.24
C THR A 140 -7.32 -18.08 -13.61
N ALA A 141 -7.24 -18.99 -12.63
CA ALA A 141 -7.43 -20.42 -12.84
C ALA A 141 -8.84 -20.80 -13.32
N VAL A 142 -9.87 -20.02 -12.96
CA VAL A 142 -11.24 -20.25 -13.42
C VAL A 142 -11.55 -19.49 -14.72
N ILE A 143 -11.06 -18.24 -14.85
CA ILE A 143 -11.26 -17.44 -16.07
C ILE A 143 -10.58 -18.08 -17.29
N THR A 144 -9.41 -18.67 -17.11
CA THR A 144 -8.63 -19.26 -18.21
C THR A 144 -9.39 -20.37 -18.95
N PRO A 145 -9.87 -21.44 -18.28
CA PRO A 145 -10.63 -22.50 -18.94
C PRO A 145 -11.95 -21.99 -19.48
N LEU A 146 -12.64 -21.10 -18.74
CA LEU A 146 -13.88 -20.47 -19.19
C LEU A 146 -13.70 -19.80 -20.57
N ILE A 147 -12.66 -18.98 -20.71
CA ILE A 147 -12.35 -18.29 -21.97
C ILE A 147 -11.92 -19.27 -23.06
N LEU A 148 -11.12 -20.30 -22.73
CA LEU A 148 -10.64 -21.26 -23.72
C LEU A 148 -11.76 -22.11 -24.29
N ILE A 149 -12.67 -22.59 -23.45
CA ILE A 149 -13.85 -23.36 -23.87
C ILE A 149 -14.75 -22.46 -24.75
N LEU A 150 -15.03 -21.23 -24.32
CA LEU A 150 -15.79 -20.27 -25.13
C LEU A 150 -15.10 -19.99 -26.48
N SER A 151 -13.78 -19.85 -26.49
CA SER A 151 -13.02 -19.64 -27.73
C SER A 151 -13.06 -20.88 -28.63
N ASP A 152 -13.08 -22.09 -28.06
CA ASP A 152 -13.20 -23.31 -28.84
C ASP A 152 -14.57 -23.45 -29.50
N MET A 153 -15.64 -23.11 -28.78
CA MET A 153 -17.00 -23.09 -29.34
C MET A 153 -17.11 -22.25 -30.63
N LEU A 154 -16.29 -21.19 -30.75
CA LEU A 154 -16.24 -20.34 -31.94
C LEU A 154 -15.26 -20.86 -32.99
N SER A 155 -14.06 -21.33 -32.58
CA SER A 155 -12.94 -21.59 -33.49
C SER A 155 -12.67 -23.06 -33.82
N HIS A 156 -13.25 -23.99 -33.06
CA HIS A 156 -13.20 -25.45 -33.24
C HIS A 156 -11.78 -26.05 -33.26
N GLN A 157 -10.84 -25.43 -32.55
CA GLN A 157 -9.42 -25.82 -32.54
C GLN A 157 -9.05 -26.82 -31.43
N GLY A 158 -9.95 -27.08 -30.50
CA GLY A 158 -9.77 -27.96 -29.35
C GLY A 158 -8.50 -27.65 -28.56
N VAL A 159 -7.70 -28.67 -28.30
CA VAL A 159 -6.51 -28.58 -27.48
C VAL A 159 -5.39 -27.71 -28.07
N HIS A 160 -5.44 -27.39 -29.37
CA HIS A 160 -4.45 -26.50 -30.00
C HIS A 160 -4.51 -25.06 -29.48
N LEU A 161 -5.56 -24.70 -28.73
CA LEU A 161 -5.68 -23.42 -28.04
C LEU A 161 -4.76 -23.30 -26.81
N LEU A 162 -4.33 -24.42 -26.23
CA LEU A 162 -3.61 -24.44 -24.97
C LEU A 162 -2.19 -23.87 -25.10
N ALA A 163 -1.37 -24.41 -26.01
CA ALA A 163 0.03 -24.03 -26.12
C ALA A 163 0.24 -22.53 -26.43
N PRO A 164 -0.49 -21.92 -27.41
CA PRO A 164 -0.42 -20.48 -27.65
C PRO A 164 -0.79 -19.68 -26.40
N ARG A 165 -1.83 -20.11 -25.68
CA ARG A 165 -2.30 -19.41 -24.49
C ARG A 165 -1.28 -19.39 -23.36
N LEU A 166 -0.58 -20.50 -23.17
CA LEU A 166 0.50 -20.58 -22.19
C LEU A 166 1.64 -19.62 -22.58
N LEU A 167 2.05 -19.67 -23.85
CA LEU A 167 3.12 -18.81 -24.38
C LEU A 167 2.77 -17.33 -24.24
N ASP A 168 1.55 -16.92 -24.63
CA ASP A 168 1.09 -15.54 -24.51
C ASP A 168 1.12 -15.03 -23.06
N SER A 169 0.72 -15.90 -22.13
CA SER A 169 0.69 -15.57 -20.71
C SER A 169 2.10 -15.41 -20.16
N LEU A 170 3.02 -16.31 -20.53
CA LEU A 170 4.43 -16.24 -20.13
C LEU A 170 5.14 -15.02 -20.71
N ILE A 171 4.92 -14.70 -21.99
CA ILE A 171 5.46 -13.50 -22.64
C ILE A 171 4.93 -12.25 -21.94
N GLY A 172 3.61 -12.15 -21.72
CA GLY A 172 3.00 -11.01 -21.03
C GLY A 172 3.53 -10.83 -19.61
N CYS A 173 3.67 -11.93 -18.86
CA CYS A 173 4.28 -11.91 -17.53
C CYS A 173 5.75 -11.47 -17.59
N GLY A 174 6.52 -12.01 -18.53
CA GLY A 174 7.93 -11.65 -18.74
C GLY A 174 8.12 -10.16 -19.05
N ILE A 175 7.31 -9.60 -19.95
CA ILE A 175 7.35 -8.16 -20.25
C ILE A 175 7.06 -7.33 -19.00
N VAL A 176 6.05 -7.69 -18.21
CA VAL A 176 5.71 -6.95 -16.99
C VAL A 176 6.82 -7.07 -15.93
N LEU A 177 7.48 -8.21 -15.83
CA LEU A 177 8.61 -8.39 -14.93
C LEU A 177 9.86 -7.63 -15.42
N VAL A 178 10.15 -7.62 -16.72
CA VAL A 178 11.33 -6.92 -17.24
C VAL A 178 11.05 -5.41 -17.36
N ALA A 179 10.11 -5.01 -18.21
CA ALA A 179 9.83 -3.61 -18.49
C ALA A 179 9.06 -2.91 -17.36
N GLY A 180 8.23 -3.66 -16.63
CA GLY A 180 7.50 -3.09 -15.51
C GLY A 180 8.37 -2.99 -14.25
N TYR A 181 9.08 -4.07 -13.88
CA TYR A 181 9.82 -4.11 -12.61
C TYR A 181 11.27 -3.64 -12.75
N ALA A 182 12.02 -4.04 -13.79
CA ALA A 182 13.44 -3.67 -13.92
C ALA A 182 13.68 -2.21 -14.33
N LEU A 183 12.71 -1.53 -14.97
CA LEU A 183 12.82 -0.11 -15.34
C LEU A 183 12.42 0.86 -14.21
N TRP A 184 11.79 0.39 -13.13
CA TRP A 184 11.34 1.24 -12.00
C TRP A 184 11.85 0.86 -10.59
N PRO A 185 13.08 0.33 -10.40
CA PRO A 185 13.57 -0.09 -9.08
C PRO A 185 13.87 1.07 -8.11
N GLU A 186 14.14 2.28 -8.60
CA GLU A 186 14.65 3.40 -7.77
C GLU A 186 13.59 4.16 -6.95
N SER A 187 12.30 3.94 -7.22
CA SER A 187 11.23 4.72 -6.58
C SER A 187 10.82 4.24 -5.18
N TRP A 188 11.38 3.11 -4.72
CA TRP A 188 10.94 2.45 -3.48
C TRP A 188 11.61 3.03 -2.22
N HIS A 189 12.95 3.15 -2.22
CA HIS A 189 13.72 3.66 -1.08
C HIS A 189 13.34 5.09 -0.70
N THR A 190 13.28 5.96 -1.70
CA THR A 190 12.91 7.36 -1.54
C THR A 190 11.47 7.51 -1.07
N ARG A 191 10.58 6.55 -1.35
CA ARG A 191 9.16 6.65 -1.02
C ARG A 191 8.84 6.12 0.37
N VAL A 192 9.40 4.99 0.80
CA VAL A 192 9.19 4.46 2.15
C VAL A 192 9.85 5.36 3.20
N GLY A 193 11.09 5.80 2.96
CA GLY A 193 11.77 6.76 3.83
C GLY A 193 11.03 8.09 3.94
N ALA A 194 10.59 8.67 2.81
CA ALA A 194 9.82 9.92 2.83
C ALA A 194 8.47 9.80 3.55
N ARG A 195 7.78 8.66 3.43
CA ARG A 195 6.50 8.43 4.10
C ARG A 195 6.65 8.16 5.59
N LEU A 196 7.65 7.39 6.00
CA LEU A 196 8.03 7.26 7.41
C LEU A 196 8.38 8.63 8.01
N ALA A 197 9.18 9.43 7.30
CA ALA A 197 9.51 10.79 7.72
C ALA A 197 8.28 11.71 7.81
N ALA A 198 7.30 11.55 6.93
CA ALA A 198 6.04 12.28 7.00
C ALA A 198 5.23 11.86 8.25
N ALA A 199 5.17 10.57 8.57
CA ALA A 199 4.50 10.08 9.77
C ALA A 199 5.16 10.59 11.07
N VAL A 200 6.49 10.65 11.12
CA VAL A 200 7.25 11.24 12.24
C VAL A 200 6.98 12.75 12.36
N ASP A 201 6.94 13.48 11.23
CA ASP A 201 6.60 14.91 11.23
C ASP A 201 5.15 15.18 11.67
N ASP A 202 4.21 14.32 11.27
CA ASP A 202 2.83 14.35 11.75
C ASP A 202 2.75 14.10 13.27
N THR A 203 3.61 13.24 13.80
CA THR A 203 3.73 12.97 15.25
C THR A 203 4.24 14.19 16.01
N ALA A 204 5.26 14.89 15.48
CA ALA A 204 5.75 16.14 16.06
C ALA A 204 4.63 17.18 16.17
N ARG A 205 3.86 17.37 15.08
CA ARG A 205 2.70 18.28 15.07
C ARG A 205 1.61 17.87 16.05
N TYR A 206 1.41 16.58 16.27
CA TYR A 206 0.45 16.11 17.26
C TYR A 206 0.89 16.39 18.69
N ILE A 207 2.16 16.18 19.03
CA ILE A 207 2.68 16.49 20.36
C ILE A 207 2.47 17.97 20.67
N GLU A 208 2.78 18.87 19.73
CA GLU A 208 2.50 20.31 19.89
C GLU A 208 1.01 20.60 20.10
N CYS A 209 0.13 20.05 19.26
CA CYS A 209 -1.31 20.23 19.41
C CYS A 209 -1.89 19.57 20.68
N ALA A 210 -1.29 18.49 21.17
CA ALA A 210 -1.81 17.72 22.29
C ALA A 210 -1.59 18.42 23.63
N PHE A 211 -0.49 19.17 23.75
CA PHE A 211 -0.07 19.88 24.96
C PHE A 211 -0.19 21.41 24.85
N ASP A 212 -0.70 21.93 23.73
CA ASP A 212 -1.12 23.33 23.61
C ASP A 212 -2.49 23.56 24.26
N GLU A 213 -2.53 24.46 25.24
CA GLU A 213 -3.74 24.81 25.99
C GLU A 213 -4.83 25.46 25.10
N HIS A 214 -4.44 26.05 23.97
CA HIS A 214 -5.36 26.72 23.06
C HIS A 214 -5.99 25.77 22.02
N THR A 215 -5.53 24.52 21.94
CA THR A 215 -6.02 23.57 20.94
C THR A 215 -7.28 22.83 21.42
N ASP A 216 -8.39 23.07 20.72
CA ASP A 216 -9.67 22.39 20.97
C ASP A 216 -9.56 20.85 20.84
N GLN A 217 -10.35 20.12 21.63
CA GLN A 217 -10.42 18.66 21.66
C GLN A 217 -10.74 18.08 20.28
N ALA A 218 -11.57 18.76 19.48
CA ALA A 218 -11.88 18.32 18.13
C ALA A 218 -10.66 18.41 17.20
N ALA A 219 -9.79 19.41 17.39
CA ALA A 219 -8.54 19.54 16.64
C ALA A 219 -7.55 18.43 17.02
N ARG A 220 -7.37 18.14 18.32
CA ARG A 220 -6.55 17.03 18.81
C ARG A 220 -7.02 15.68 18.25
N ALA A 221 -8.33 15.43 18.25
CA ALA A 221 -8.89 14.21 17.69
C ALA A 221 -8.65 14.08 16.17
N ARG A 222 -8.71 15.18 15.41
CA ARG A 222 -8.42 15.18 13.97
C ARG A 222 -6.95 14.85 13.69
N THR A 223 -6.02 15.45 14.42
CA THR A 223 -4.58 15.19 14.25
C THR A 223 -4.24 13.75 14.63
N ARG A 224 -4.80 13.23 15.73
CA ARG A 224 -4.66 11.80 16.10
C ARG A 224 -5.15 10.86 15.00
N ARG A 225 -6.35 11.10 14.44
CA ARG A 225 -6.89 10.28 13.34
C ARG A 225 -6.03 10.35 12.08
N ARG A 226 -5.36 11.49 11.84
CA ARG A 226 -4.45 11.66 10.70
C ARG A 226 -3.22 10.77 10.87
N ILE A 227 -2.56 10.81 12.04
CA ILE A 227 -1.39 9.97 12.33
C ILE A 227 -1.69 8.49 12.11
N TYR A 228 -2.76 7.96 12.70
CA TYR A 228 -3.09 6.53 12.54
C TYR A 228 -3.44 6.15 11.10
N ARG A 229 -4.06 7.05 10.34
CA ARG A 229 -4.33 6.82 8.91
C ARG A 229 -3.04 6.76 8.10
N ASP A 230 -2.15 7.71 8.34
CA ASP A 230 -0.88 7.81 7.61
C ASP A 230 0.03 6.63 7.98
N LEU A 231 0.09 6.24 9.25
CA LEU A 231 0.78 5.04 9.70
C LEU A 231 0.21 3.77 9.06
N SER A 232 -1.12 3.62 9.02
CA SER A 232 -1.77 2.48 8.35
C SER A 232 -1.42 2.41 6.86
N ALA A 233 -1.33 3.57 6.19
CA ALA A 233 -0.92 3.66 4.80
C ALA A 233 0.54 3.24 4.62
N VAL A 234 1.45 3.71 5.48
CA VAL A 234 2.87 3.28 5.50
C VAL A 234 2.97 1.76 5.70
N ARG A 235 2.26 1.21 6.68
CA ARG A 235 2.29 -0.23 6.98
C ARG A 235 1.78 -1.08 5.82
N THR A 236 0.71 -0.65 5.17
CA THR A 236 0.16 -1.35 4.00
C THR A 236 1.15 -1.36 2.84
N GLU A 237 1.83 -0.24 2.60
CA GLU A 237 2.86 -0.17 1.56
C GLU A 237 4.10 -0.97 1.90
N PHE A 238 4.51 -0.96 3.16
CA PHE A 238 5.62 -1.77 3.65
C PHE A 238 5.33 -3.27 3.48
N GLN A 239 4.15 -3.73 3.90
CA GLN A 239 3.74 -5.13 3.72
C GLN A 239 3.72 -5.53 2.24
N ARG A 240 3.29 -4.63 1.36
CA ARG A 240 3.35 -4.86 -0.09
C ARG A 240 4.79 -5.01 -0.58
N ALA A 241 5.70 -4.19 -0.06
CA ALA A 241 7.11 -4.21 -0.40
C ALA A 241 7.85 -5.47 0.04
N LEU A 242 7.53 -6.00 1.23
CA LEU A 242 8.09 -7.28 1.70
C LEU A 242 7.78 -8.44 0.76
N GLY A 243 6.66 -8.37 0.03
CA GLY A 243 6.27 -9.36 -0.98
C GLY A 243 6.94 -9.17 -2.35
N GLU A 244 7.83 -8.18 -2.51
CA GLU A 244 8.61 -8.00 -3.72
C GLU A 244 9.85 -8.90 -3.73
N PRO A 245 10.26 -9.43 -4.89
CA PRO A 245 11.45 -10.27 -4.98
C PRO A 245 12.71 -9.47 -4.60
N PRO A 246 13.82 -10.15 -4.24
CA PRO A 246 15.10 -9.49 -4.03
C PRO A 246 15.53 -8.70 -5.28
N PRO A 247 16.15 -7.52 -5.12
CA PRO A 247 16.62 -6.94 -3.85
C PRO A 247 15.59 -6.07 -3.13
N ALA A 248 14.43 -5.76 -3.72
CA ALA A 248 13.46 -4.81 -3.14
C ALA A 248 12.87 -5.31 -1.81
N GLY A 249 12.45 -6.58 -1.73
CA GLY A 249 11.93 -7.16 -0.49
C GLY A 249 12.97 -7.29 0.63
N ALA A 250 14.22 -7.62 0.28
CA ALA A 250 15.33 -7.69 1.23
C ALA A 250 15.67 -6.30 1.80
N ARG A 251 15.68 -5.29 0.94
CA ARG A 251 15.84 -3.90 1.36
C ARG A 251 14.64 -3.39 2.15
N ALA A 252 13.42 -3.84 1.84
CA ALA A 252 12.25 -3.59 2.66
C ALA A 252 12.40 -4.11 4.09
N ALA A 253 12.83 -5.37 4.23
CA ALA A 253 13.07 -5.97 5.53
C ALA A 253 14.06 -5.15 6.39
N ALA A 254 15.07 -4.51 5.78
CA ALA A 254 16.03 -3.67 6.51
C ALA A 254 15.40 -2.42 7.17
N TRP A 255 14.25 -1.95 6.67
CA TRP A 255 13.51 -0.82 7.25
C TRP A 255 12.48 -1.25 8.32
N TRP A 256 12.29 -2.55 8.55
CA TRP A 256 11.31 -3.07 9.52
C TRP A 256 11.55 -2.58 10.95
N PRO A 257 12.78 -2.61 11.49
CA PRO A 257 13.04 -2.11 12.84
C PRO A 257 12.68 -0.63 12.97
N LEU A 258 12.92 0.15 11.91
CA LEU A 258 12.62 1.58 11.90
C LEU A 258 11.11 1.86 11.86
N LEU A 259 10.33 1.07 11.10
CA LEU A 259 8.87 1.14 11.13
C LEU A 259 8.33 0.86 12.53
N VAL A 260 8.80 -0.20 13.18
CA VAL A 260 8.39 -0.56 14.55
C VAL A 260 8.77 0.52 15.55
N ALA A 261 9.94 1.13 15.41
CA ALA A 261 10.38 2.22 16.27
C ALA A 261 9.50 3.47 16.12
N VAL A 262 9.14 3.83 14.89
CA VAL A 262 8.17 4.93 14.64
C VAL A 262 6.78 4.61 15.18
N GLU A 263 6.30 3.37 15.03
CA GLU A 263 5.03 2.92 15.64
C GLU A 263 5.04 3.12 17.16
N ARG A 264 6.13 2.71 17.83
CA ARG A 264 6.30 2.91 19.28
C ARG A 264 6.33 4.38 19.67
N VAL A 265 7.06 5.22 18.95
CA VAL A 265 7.08 6.68 19.19
C VAL A 265 5.68 7.28 19.10
N ILE A 266 4.90 6.89 18.08
CA ILE A 266 3.51 7.32 17.92
C ILE A 266 2.67 6.85 19.10
N ASP A 267 2.69 5.55 19.42
CA ASP A 267 1.84 4.97 20.46
C ASP A 267 2.16 5.56 21.84
N THR A 268 3.44 5.70 22.18
CA THR A 268 3.88 6.31 23.44
C THR A 268 3.54 7.80 23.50
N GLY A 269 3.69 8.55 22.40
CA GLY A 269 3.29 9.97 22.34
C GLY A 269 1.78 10.15 22.48
N THR A 270 0.99 9.25 21.90
CA THR A 270 -0.47 9.24 22.03
C THR A 270 -0.89 8.83 23.44
N ALA A 271 -0.23 7.84 24.04
CA ALA A 271 -0.47 7.43 25.41
C ALA A 271 -0.19 8.56 26.40
N ALA A 272 0.93 9.28 26.24
CA ALA A 272 1.27 10.45 27.05
C ALA A 272 0.15 11.51 27.02
N ALA A 273 -0.32 11.87 25.82
CA ALA A 273 -1.41 12.83 25.65
C ALA A 273 -2.76 12.35 26.23
N VAL A 274 -3.02 11.04 26.18
CA VAL A 274 -4.23 10.45 26.78
C VAL A 274 -4.13 10.44 28.30
N HIS A 275 -2.98 10.09 28.87
CA HIS A 275 -2.77 10.09 30.32
C HIS A 275 -2.93 11.49 30.92
N THR A 276 -2.39 12.53 30.28
CA THR A 276 -2.60 13.92 30.73
C THR A 276 -4.05 14.36 30.62
N ALA A 277 -4.76 13.95 29.57
CA ALA A 277 -6.19 14.20 29.44
C ALA A 277 -7.04 13.52 30.53
N HIS A 278 -6.53 12.46 31.18
CA HIS A 278 -7.18 11.76 32.30
C HIS A 278 -6.62 12.15 33.67
N GLY A 279 -5.89 13.27 33.77
CA GLY A 279 -5.49 13.87 35.05
C GLY A 279 -4.03 13.68 35.45
N ALA A 280 -3.18 13.10 34.60
CA ALA A 280 -1.74 13.15 34.82
C ALA A 280 -1.21 14.59 34.61
N PRO A 281 -0.18 15.03 35.35
CA PRO A 281 0.39 16.36 35.19
C PRO A 281 0.92 16.56 33.77
N PRO A 282 0.56 17.67 33.09
CA PRO A 282 1.04 17.94 31.75
C PRO A 282 2.56 18.18 31.75
N PRO A 283 3.27 17.79 30.68
CA PRO A 283 4.67 18.15 30.50
C PRO A 283 4.80 19.67 30.33
N SER A 284 6.01 20.21 30.58
CA SER A 284 6.26 21.62 30.30
C SER A 284 6.14 21.93 28.80
N PRO A 285 5.70 23.14 28.40
CA PRO A 285 5.65 23.53 26.99
C PRO A 285 7.01 23.40 26.29
N GLU A 286 8.10 23.71 27.01
CA GLU A 286 9.47 23.56 26.53
C GLU A 286 9.84 22.09 26.27
N ALA A 287 9.44 21.18 27.16
CA ALA A 287 9.65 19.74 26.97
C ALA A 287 8.91 19.20 25.73
N ALA A 288 7.65 19.63 25.52
CA ALA A 288 6.88 19.25 24.34
C ALA A 288 7.51 19.80 23.04
N ALA A 289 7.95 21.06 23.04
CA ALA A 289 8.61 21.70 21.91
C ALA A 289 9.98 21.05 21.58
N HIS A 290 10.74 20.66 22.60
CA HIS A 290 12.01 19.97 22.43
C HIS A 290 11.82 18.62 21.72
N ILE A 291 10.87 17.80 22.17
CA ILE A 291 10.58 16.50 21.52
C ILE A 291 10.07 16.68 20.10
N ALA A 292 9.18 17.66 19.86
CA ALA A 292 8.73 17.96 18.51
C ALA A 292 9.90 18.34 17.58
N THR A 293 10.90 19.06 18.10
CA THR A 293 12.12 19.40 17.36
C THR A 293 12.98 18.18 17.09
N GLU A 294 13.17 17.28 18.07
CA GLU A 294 13.90 16.02 17.88
C GLU A 294 13.25 15.12 16.83
N LEU A 295 11.91 15.00 16.85
CA LEU A 295 11.15 14.25 15.86
C LEU A 295 11.30 14.84 14.45
N ARG A 296 11.29 16.17 14.31
CA ARG A 296 11.53 16.82 13.00
C ARG A 296 12.95 16.61 12.50
N ALA A 297 13.94 16.62 13.40
CA ALA A 297 15.32 16.30 13.05
C ALA A 297 15.44 14.85 12.58
N LEU A 298 14.79 13.91 13.27
CA LEU A 298 14.69 12.50 12.88
C LEU A 298 14.03 12.36 11.49
N ALA A 299 12.88 13.00 11.26
CA ALA A 299 12.21 13.01 9.97
C ALA A 299 13.11 13.56 8.85
N THR A 300 13.90 14.59 9.13
CA THR A 300 14.84 15.17 8.16
C THR A 300 15.97 14.21 7.82
N SER A 301 16.50 13.51 8.81
CA SER A 301 17.50 12.46 8.60
C SER A 301 16.95 11.30 7.78
N MET A 302 15.72 10.85 8.06
CA MET A 302 15.05 9.81 7.27
C MET A 302 14.88 10.20 5.79
N ARG A 303 14.67 11.50 5.50
CA ARG A 303 14.55 12.02 4.12
C ARG A 303 15.90 12.15 3.41
N THR A 304 16.95 12.54 4.15
CA THR A 304 18.25 12.89 3.58
C THR A 304 19.28 11.77 3.65
N GLY A 305 19.04 10.74 4.46
CA GLY A 305 19.99 9.66 4.74
C GLY A 305 21.23 10.10 5.50
N LYS A 306 21.27 11.35 6.01
CA LYS A 306 22.40 11.89 6.76
C LYS A 306 22.16 11.76 8.26
N PRO A 307 23.17 11.36 9.07
CA PRO A 307 23.02 11.30 10.52
C PRO A 307 22.68 12.68 11.09
N VAL A 308 21.80 12.70 12.09
CA VAL A 308 21.45 13.92 12.83
C VAL A 308 22.63 14.26 13.74
N VAL A 309 23.11 15.51 13.72
CA VAL A 309 24.08 15.99 14.71
C VAL A 309 23.48 15.77 16.11
N PRO A 310 24.18 15.08 17.04
CA PRO A 310 23.64 14.82 18.36
C PRO A 310 23.18 16.13 19.00
N ALA A 311 21.93 16.17 19.46
CA ALA A 311 21.54 17.16 20.46
C ALA A 311 22.33 16.83 21.73
N ASP A 312 22.83 17.88 22.39
CA ASP A 312 23.66 17.78 23.59
C ASP A 312 23.03 16.79 24.61
N PRO A 313 23.70 15.67 24.94
CA PRO A 313 23.15 14.65 25.83
C PRO A 313 22.86 15.17 27.24
N ASP A 314 23.45 16.29 27.65
CA ASP A 314 23.30 16.87 28.98
C ASP A 314 22.19 17.94 29.08
N ALA A 315 21.55 18.34 27.97
CA ALA A 315 20.54 19.39 28.00
C ALA A 315 19.15 18.95 28.55
N ALA A 316 18.96 17.66 28.85
CA ALA A 316 17.64 17.12 29.22
C ALA A 316 17.66 16.09 30.37
N GLU A 317 18.40 16.33 31.45
CA GLU A 317 18.03 15.79 32.77
C GLU A 317 16.89 16.64 33.36
N HIS A 318 15.67 16.39 32.88
CA HIS A 318 14.46 16.95 33.49
C HIS A 318 13.71 15.84 34.24
N THR A 319 13.15 16.22 35.38
CA THR A 319 12.24 15.48 36.25
C THR A 319 11.31 14.54 35.46
N PRO A 320 11.02 13.31 35.94
CA PRO A 320 10.10 12.40 35.27
C PRO A 320 8.79 13.08 34.91
N ASP A 321 8.50 13.19 33.61
CA ASP A 321 7.28 13.78 33.08
C ASP A 321 6.55 12.78 32.16
N ALA A 322 5.36 13.16 31.71
CA ALA A 322 4.53 12.36 30.81
C ALA A 322 5.23 11.98 29.48
N LEU A 323 6.35 12.63 29.13
CA LEU A 323 7.08 12.42 27.88
C LEU A 323 8.34 11.56 28.03
N THR A 324 8.64 11.06 29.23
CA THR A 324 9.84 10.26 29.51
C THR A 324 9.98 9.04 28.59
N ASP A 325 8.88 8.30 28.38
CA ASP A 325 8.89 7.13 27.51
C ASP A 325 9.03 7.52 26.03
N VAL A 326 8.49 8.67 25.61
CA VAL A 326 8.64 9.20 24.26
C VAL A 326 10.11 9.51 23.98
N ARG A 327 10.80 10.17 24.92
CA ARG A 327 12.24 10.47 24.79
C ARG A 327 13.09 9.19 24.65
N ARG A 328 12.73 8.13 25.38
CA ARG A 328 13.42 6.83 25.29
C ARG A 328 13.26 6.21 23.91
N GLU A 329 12.04 6.19 23.37
CA GLU A 329 11.78 5.63 22.04
C GLU A 329 12.41 6.47 20.92
N VAL A 330 12.45 7.80 21.04
CA VAL A 330 13.14 8.67 20.07
C VAL A 330 14.65 8.39 20.06
N ARG A 331 15.29 8.26 21.23
CA ARG A 331 16.72 7.88 21.33
C ARG A 331 16.99 6.49 20.75
N SER A 332 16.15 5.51 21.07
CA SER A 332 16.22 4.16 20.49
C SER A 332 16.14 4.22 18.96
N THR A 333 15.20 4.99 18.41
CA THR A 333 15.03 5.16 16.96
C THR A 333 16.25 5.80 16.30
N ARG A 334 16.85 6.83 16.93
CA ARG A 334 18.09 7.47 16.44
C ARG A 334 19.25 6.47 16.39
N SER A 335 19.42 5.66 17.44
CA SER A 335 20.48 4.63 17.48
C SER A 335 20.35 3.58 16.36
N LEU A 336 19.13 3.22 15.96
CA LEU A 336 18.87 2.33 14.84
C LEU A 336 19.25 2.94 13.48
N MET A 337 19.17 4.27 13.36
CA MET A 337 19.57 4.98 12.14
C MET A 337 21.09 5.18 12.04
N ASP A 338 21.78 5.29 13.18
CA ASP A 338 23.23 5.48 13.25
C ASP A 338 24.04 4.16 13.21
N GLY A 339 23.37 3.00 13.36
CA GLY A 339 23.96 1.67 13.13
C GLY A 339 24.24 1.37 11.65
N PRO A 340 24.58 0.12 11.25
CA PRO A 340 24.65 -0.28 9.85
C PRO A 340 23.24 -0.14 9.23
N GLY A 341 22.99 1.06 8.72
CA GLY A 341 21.67 1.45 8.26
C GLY A 341 21.29 0.68 6.99
N PRO A 342 20.03 0.73 6.57
CA PRO A 342 19.56 0.11 5.33
C PRO A 342 20.20 0.67 4.05
N ASN A 343 21.12 1.64 4.17
CA ASN A 343 21.94 2.21 3.11
C ASN A 343 23.35 1.58 3.01
N ASP A 344 23.72 0.68 3.93
CA ASP A 344 24.98 -0.07 3.86
C ASP A 344 24.85 -1.20 2.82
N PRO A 345 25.64 -1.20 1.73
CA PRO A 345 25.60 -2.25 0.71
C PRO A 345 26.20 -3.58 1.20
N SER A 346 26.68 -3.65 2.44
CA SER A 346 27.27 -4.85 3.03
C SER A 346 26.20 -5.91 3.31
N PRO A 347 26.33 -7.15 2.80
CA PRO A 347 25.37 -8.21 3.09
C PRO A 347 25.38 -8.53 4.60
N PRO A 348 24.23 -8.91 5.19
CA PRO A 348 24.21 -9.46 6.54
C PRO A 348 25.12 -10.70 6.55
N ARG A 349 26.11 -10.70 7.45
CA ARG A 349 27.02 -11.83 7.67
C ARG A 349 26.30 -13.02 8.27
#